data_AF-A0A674JB92-F1
#
_entry.id   AF-A0A674JB92-F1
#
_cell.length_a   1.000
_cell.length_b   1.000
_cell.length_c   1.000
_cell.angle_alpha   90.00
_cell.angle_beta   90.00
_cell.angle_gamma   90.00
#
_symmetry.space_group_name_H-M   'P 1'
#
loop_
_entity.id
_entity.type
_entity.pdbx_description
1 polymer ?
#
loop_
_entity_poly.entity_id
_entity_poly.type
_entity_poly.pdbx_seq_one_letter_code
_entity_poly.pdbx_strand_id
1 'polypeptide(L)'
;ALSSACDPPTPLTISSCLSPLGLSRAGLPFGLVRRELACEGYPIELRCPGSDVIMVENANYGRTDDKICDADPFQMENVQCYLPDAFKIMSQR
;
A
#
# COMPACT_ATOMS: atom_id res chain seq x y z
N ALA A 1 -2.49 1.48 27.40
CA ALA A 1 -3.72 1.20 26.63
C ALA A 1 -3.48 1.52 25.15
N LEU A 2 -2.58 0.77 24.50
CA LEU A 2 -2.13 1.02 23.13
C LEU A 2 -2.18 -0.31 22.34
N SER A 3 -3.30 -1.03 22.44
CA SER A 3 -3.47 -2.39 21.93
C SER A 3 -4.65 -2.52 20.98
N SER A 4 -5.06 -1.42 20.34
CA SER A 4 -6.18 -1.38 19.37
C SER A 4 -5.71 -0.92 17.99
N ALA A 5 -4.45 -1.22 17.64
CA ALA A 5 -3.93 -0.95 16.31
C ALA A 5 -3.97 -2.27 15.54
N CYS A 6 -5.08 -2.54 14.84
CA CYS A 6 -5.15 -3.50 13.75
C CYS A 6 -4.68 -4.93 14.11
N ASP A 7 -5.60 -5.83 14.49
CA ASP A 7 -5.23 -7.23 14.72
C ASP A 7 -4.56 -7.84 13.46
N PRO A 8 -3.40 -8.51 13.60
CA PRO A 8 -2.72 -9.15 12.49
C PRO A 8 -3.56 -10.32 11.93
N PRO A 9 -3.54 -10.56 10.60
CA PRO A 9 -2.69 -9.92 9.60
C PRO A 9 -3.34 -8.67 9.00
N THR A 10 -2.58 -7.57 8.93
CA THR A 10 -3.06 -6.33 8.32
C THR A 10 -2.41 -6.02 6.97
N PRO A 11 -3.19 -5.63 5.96
CA PRO A 11 -2.62 -5.25 4.68
C PRO A 11 -1.92 -3.89 4.72
N LEU A 12 -0.75 -3.86 4.12
CA LEU A 12 -0.03 -2.68 3.69
C LEU A 12 -0.41 -2.38 2.26
N THR A 13 -1.16 -1.30 2.05
CA THR A 13 -1.42 -0.76 0.72
C THR A 13 -0.55 0.48 0.51
N ILE A 14 0.21 0.49 -0.58
CA ILE A 14 1.05 1.62 -0.92
C ILE A 14 0.86 1.99 -2.39
N SER A 15 0.73 3.27 -2.63
CA SER A 15 0.65 3.90 -3.92
C SER A 15 1.99 4.59 -4.13
N SER A 16 2.83 4.03 -4.99
CA SER A 16 4.13 4.62 -5.31
C SER A 16 4.39 4.63 -6.82
N CYS A 17 5.42 5.36 -7.25
CA CYS A 17 5.77 5.70 -8.63
C CYS A 17 5.08 6.96 -9.13
N LEU A 18 5.91 7.97 -9.42
CA LEU A 18 5.52 9.16 -10.19
C LEU A 18 6.49 9.29 -11.37
N SER A 19 5.98 9.31 -12.59
CA SER A 19 6.77 9.52 -13.82
C SER A 19 6.97 11.02 -13.99
N PRO A 20 8.22 11.50 -14.00
CA PRO A 20 8.50 12.92 -14.22
C PRO A 20 8.28 13.33 -15.69
N LEU A 21 8.13 12.38 -16.61
CA LEU A 21 7.92 12.62 -18.04
C LEU A 21 6.48 12.26 -18.44
N GLY A 22 5.61 13.26 -18.39
CA GLY A 22 4.50 13.26 -19.34
C GLY A 22 5.10 13.32 -20.75
N LEU A 23 5.04 12.20 -21.49
CA LEU A 23 4.93 12.05 -22.95
C LEU A 23 5.79 10.90 -23.53
N SER A 24 5.13 10.08 -24.37
CA SER A 24 5.70 9.24 -25.43
C SER A 24 6.43 7.95 -25.07
N ARG A 25 5.68 6.84 -24.96
CA ARG A 25 5.54 5.85 -26.05
C ARG A 25 4.80 4.60 -25.55
N ALA A 26 3.66 4.33 -26.21
CA ALA A 26 3.02 3.02 -26.40
C ALA A 26 3.12 2.02 -25.23
N GLY A 27 2.06 1.88 -24.42
CA GLY A 27 2.00 0.71 -23.54
C GLY A 27 0.80 0.49 -22.64
N LEU A 28 0.43 1.40 -21.73
CA LEU A 28 -0.54 1.05 -20.67
C LEU A 28 -1.50 2.20 -20.30
N PRO A 29 -2.81 1.91 -20.07
CA PRO A 29 -3.87 2.92 -20.02
C PRO A 29 -4.18 3.49 -18.63
N PHE A 30 -3.49 3.07 -17.57
CA PHE A 30 -3.81 3.51 -16.21
C PHE A 30 -2.86 4.62 -15.78
N GLY A 31 -3.42 5.75 -15.35
CA GLY A 31 -2.70 6.89 -14.80
C GLY A 31 -1.84 6.48 -13.61
N LEU A 32 -0.62 6.06 -13.93
CA LEU A 32 0.67 6.47 -13.38
C LEU A 32 0.83 6.53 -11.86
N VAL A 33 0.05 5.73 -11.16
CA VAL A 33 0.21 5.46 -9.73
C VAL A 33 0.16 3.94 -9.56
N ARG A 34 1.28 3.34 -9.18
CA ARG A 34 1.36 1.90 -8.97
C ARG A 34 0.93 1.59 -7.54
N ARG A 35 -0.24 0.98 -7.40
CA ARG A 35 -0.69 0.41 -6.13
C ARG A 35 -0.07 -0.95 -5.92
N GLU A 36 0.64 -1.11 -4.83
CA GLU A 36 1.17 -2.38 -4.34
C GLU A 36 0.50 -2.72 -3.01
N LEU A 37 0.38 -4.02 -2.77
CA LEU A 37 -0.29 -4.57 -1.61
C LEU A 37 0.57 -5.69 -1.03
N ALA A 38 0.83 -5.65 0.26
CA ALA A 38 1.49 -6.72 1.00
C ALA A 38 0.73 -7.01 2.28
N CYS A 39 0.69 -8.27 2.70
CA CYS A 39 0.16 -8.64 4.00
C CYS A 39 1.25 -8.52 5.06
N GLU A 40 0.85 -8.30 6.31
CA GLU A 40 1.77 -8.34 7.45
C GLU A 40 2.63 -9.61 7.46
N GLY A 41 3.94 -9.44 7.62
CA GLY A 41 4.93 -10.52 7.51
C GLY A 41 5.46 -10.77 6.10
N TYR A 42 4.85 -10.19 5.07
CA TYR A 42 5.35 -10.26 3.70
C TYR A 42 6.10 -8.98 3.33
N PRO A 43 7.36 -9.07 2.85
CA PRO A 43 8.08 -7.91 2.36
C PRO A 43 7.41 -7.39 1.08
N ILE A 44 7.31 -6.06 0.97
CA ILE A 44 6.81 -5.38 -0.22
C ILE A 44 8.00 -4.83 -1.04
N GLU A 45 8.01 -5.09 -2.35
CA GLU A 45 9.06 -4.62 -3.26
C GLU A 45 8.49 -3.63 -4.29
N LEU A 46 8.72 -2.34 -4.02
CA LEU A 46 8.33 -1.27 -4.92
C LEU A 46 9.25 -1.24 -6.15
N ARG A 47 8.72 -1.63 -7.31
CA ARG A 47 9.46 -1.58 -8.58
C ARG A 47 8.72 -0.72 -9.60
N CYS A 48 9.24 0.47 -9.88
CA CYS A 48 8.75 1.32 -10.95
C CYS A 48 9.45 0.97 -12.28
N PRO A 49 8.73 0.80 -13.40
CA PRO A 49 9.35 0.53 -14.69
C PRO A 49 10.03 1.80 -15.26
N GLY A 50 11.10 1.61 -16.04
CA GLY A 50 11.72 2.70 -16.82
C GLY A 50 12.59 3.65 -15.99
N SER A 51 12.36 4.96 -16.15
CA SER A 51 13.07 6.05 -15.44
C SER A 51 12.23 6.69 -14.33
N ASP A 52 11.16 6.01 -13.92
CA ASP A 52 10.24 6.49 -12.90
C ASP A 52 10.90 6.43 -11.52
N VAL A 53 10.61 7.43 -10.69
CA VAL A 53 11.11 7.49 -9.32
C VAL A 53 10.03 6.97 -8.38
N ILE A 54 10.43 6.17 -7.40
CA ILE A 54 9.55 5.74 -6.31
C ILE A 54 9.21 6.98 -5.48
N MET A 55 8.06 7.57 -5.77
CA MET A 55 7.46 8.61 -4.95
C MET A 55 6.24 8.01 -4.28
N VAL A 56 6.23 7.97 -2.94
CA VAL A 56 5.08 7.49 -2.19
C VAL A 56 4.01 8.58 -2.22
N GLU A 57 2.91 8.34 -2.92
CA GLU A 57 1.76 9.25 -2.95
C GLU A 57 0.80 8.99 -1.79
N ASN A 58 0.60 7.71 -1.45
CA ASN A 58 -0.26 7.31 -0.35
C ASN A 58 0.19 5.96 0.20
N ALA A 59 0.21 5.76 1.51
CA ALA A 59 0.42 4.45 2.10
C ALA A 59 -0.45 4.29 3.34
N ASN A 60 -1.20 3.19 3.37
CA ASN A 60 -2.10 2.84 4.46
C ASN A 60 -1.71 1.46 4.98
N TYR A 61 -1.36 1.40 6.25
CA TYR A 61 -1.21 0.15 7.00
C TYR A 61 -2.52 -0.09 7.74
N GLY A 62 -3.24 -1.15 7.40
CA GLY A 62 -4.49 -1.51 8.07
C GLY A 62 -5.47 -2.22 7.17
N ARG A 63 -6.67 -2.48 7.69
CA ARG A 63 -7.71 -3.27 7.00
C ARG A 63 -8.82 -2.33 6.55
N THR A 64 -8.97 -2.20 5.24
CA THR A 64 -10.05 -1.43 4.57
C THR A 64 -11.07 -2.31 3.86
N ASP A 65 -10.74 -3.59 3.72
CA ASP A 65 -11.50 -4.57 2.95
C ASP A 65 -11.37 -5.94 3.66
N ASP A 66 -12.47 -6.68 3.68
CA ASP A 66 -12.63 -7.97 4.33
C ASP A 66 -12.15 -9.14 3.46
N LYS A 67 -11.65 -8.88 2.24
CA LYS A 67 -11.15 -9.91 1.32
C LYS A 67 -9.64 -9.86 1.11
N ILE A 68 -8.99 -8.88 1.73
CA ILE A 68 -7.55 -8.68 1.62
C ILE A 68 -6.87 -9.36 2.80
N CYS A 69 -5.84 -10.16 2.52
CA CYS A 69 -5.11 -10.95 3.52
C CYS A 69 -6.07 -11.85 4.31
N ASP A 70 -6.53 -12.93 3.66
CA ASP A 70 -7.42 -13.94 4.24
C ASP A 70 -6.86 -14.45 5.57
N ALA A 71 -7.69 -14.34 6.60
CA ALA A 71 -7.37 -14.66 7.98
C ALA A 71 -8.63 -15.17 8.70
N ASP A 72 -8.58 -15.29 10.03
CA ASP A 72 -9.74 -15.67 10.80
C ASP A 72 -10.87 -14.62 10.67
N PRO A 73 -12.11 -15.02 10.36
CA PRO A 73 -13.22 -14.10 10.09
C PRO A 73 -13.54 -13.18 11.28
N PHE A 74 -13.22 -13.59 12.50
CA PHE A 74 -13.36 -12.77 13.71
C PHE A 74 -12.43 -11.53 13.72
N GLN A 75 -11.28 -11.61 13.06
CA GLN A 75 -10.32 -10.50 12.94
C GLN A 75 -10.57 -9.65 11.69
N MET A 76 -11.36 -10.16 10.75
CA MET A 76 -11.70 -9.49 9.49
C MET A 76 -12.93 -8.58 9.60
N GLU A 77 -13.69 -8.64 10.70
CA GLU A 77 -14.88 -7.82 10.93
C GLU A 77 -14.53 -6.31 11.03
N ASN A 78 -13.30 -5.98 11.42
CA ASN A 78 -12.87 -4.59 11.56
C ASN A 78 -12.22 -4.04 10.27
N VAL A 79 -13.06 -3.61 9.33
CA VAL A 79 -12.66 -2.94 8.07
C VAL A 79 -12.41 -1.43 8.19
N GLN A 80 -12.44 -0.88 9.42
CA GLN A 80 -12.19 0.54 9.68
C GLN A 80 -10.88 0.78 10.41
N CYS A 81 -9.84 0.02 10.07
CA CYS A 81 -8.54 0.18 10.69
C CYS A 81 -7.55 0.84 9.73
N TYR A 82 -7.09 2.04 10.11
CA TYR A 82 -6.17 2.85 9.32
C TYR A 82 -5.04 3.35 10.22
N LEU A 83 -3.79 3.13 9.81
CA LEU A 83 -2.63 3.70 10.47
C LEU A 83 -2.02 4.80 9.57
N PRO A 84 -2.26 6.09 9.87
CA PRO A 84 -1.77 7.21 9.06
C PRO A 84 -0.24 7.34 9.10
N ASP A 85 0.42 6.82 10.13
CA ASP A 85 1.88 6.83 10.26
C ASP A 85 2.59 5.97 9.21
N ALA A 86 1.86 5.06 8.54
CA ALA A 86 2.39 4.21 7.48
C ALA A 86 2.98 5.03 6.31
N PHE A 87 2.31 6.12 5.92
CA PHE A 87 2.81 7.03 4.90
C PHE A 87 4.17 7.63 5.25
N LYS A 88 4.35 8.03 6.51
CA LYS A 88 5.62 8.60 6.98
C LYS A 88 6.74 7.56 6.97
N ILE A 89 6.45 6.32 7.37
CA ILE A 89 7.43 5.23 7.36
C ILE A 89 7.87 4.90 5.94
N MET A 90 6.91 4.81 5.01
CA MET A 90 7.20 4.44 3.62
C MET A 90 7.86 5.56 2.82
N SER A 91 7.56 6.83 3.11
CA SER A 91 8.21 7.98 2.47
C SER A 91 9.64 8.25 2.97
N GLN A 92 10.01 7.69 4.13
CA GLN A 92 11.35 7.83 4.72
C GLN A 92 12.29 6.67 4.41
N ARG A 93 11.81 5.61 3.76
CA ARG A 93 12.60 4.43 3.37
C ARG A 93 13.07 4.52 1.93
#